data_AF-A0A928G6Z9-F1
#
_entry.id   AF-A0A928G6Z9-F1
#
_cell.length_a   1.000
_cell.length_b   1.000
_cell.length_c   1.000
_cell.angle_alpha   90.00
_cell.angle_beta   90.00
_cell.angle_gamma   90.00
#
_symmetry.space_group_name_H-M   'P 1'
#
loop_
_entity.id
_entity.type
_entity.pdbx_description
1 polymer ?
#
loop_
_entity_poly.entity_id
_entity_poly.type
_entity_poly.pdbx_seq_one_letter_code
_entity_poly.pdbx_strand_id
1 'polypeptide(L)'
;MKKLLLICFAAFALTSCGDDGPTNPTENKPPIVYDKILLEDHQTSFAGYPATTTIRFESTADWRIKITSDEVSSDGSYVTPDWLTVEPMEGSAGNAEVTVKISPNATYMVYRRAADISIYAGNTMKRTKIEQKHLMTTIDNTMDPTYSSTDFSQDGETYVMQSANVGGAKAINIVYMGDGFTDRLIADGTYDNFMRTAMESFFSYEPYKSFRDYFTCHVLTLVSKDETIAEGHETALQTALDPSSTGVGGDNEKIIRYIYEKFGFEEMDDVMAVVVVNANSRHGTCHFYNQEAMKPDESGAGFTIAYSTLSDFRNTITHEGSHGFAKLDDEYVTDGMMTEESKDDYENIYKPVGWFKNVDITDDPEKIKWSHFLSDSRYASDDIGIFEGAAYCAEGAYRPSENSMMRDSYNGYGFNAPSREAIYYRILRIAYGPEWEYDYEEFVKYDAQNIGESRKTRTRSGDGFRYVENVAHQSPIIHNKSWRDEIK
;
A
#
# COMPACT_ATOMS: atom_id res chain seq x y z
N MET A 1 32.36 -57.08 26.74
CA MET A 1 32.33 -57.82 25.46
C MET A 1 33.17 -56.99 24.48
N LYS A 2 34.32 -57.41 23.93
CA LYS A 2 34.54 -58.44 22.87
C LYS A 2 33.55 -58.23 21.71
N LYS A 3 33.94 -57.92 20.46
CA LYS A 3 35.15 -58.23 19.63
C LYS A 3 35.75 -56.95 18.99
N LEU A 4 37.06 -56.82 18.71
CA LEU A 4 37.87 -57.31 17.55
C LEU A 4 37.29 -56.87 16.18
N LEU A 5 38.04 -56.36 15.19
CA LEU A 5 39.45 -56.53 14.76
C LEU A 5 40.05 -55.13 14.35
N LEU A 6 41.35 -54.75 14.41
CA LEU A 6 42.62 -55.32 13.88
C LEU A 6 42.63 -55.47 12.33
N ILE A 7 43.69 -55.21 11.54
CA ILE A 7 45.05 -54.62 11.69
C ILE A 7 45.59 -54.33 10.23
N CYS A 8 46.66 -53.61 9.83
CA CYS A 8 47.91 -53.07 10.44
C CYS A 8 48.49 -51.84 9.65
N PHE A 9 49.75 -51.49 9.97
CA PHE A 9 50.69 -50.51 9.40
C PHE A 9 51.28 -50.88 8.01
N ALA A 10 51.82 -49.87 7.29
CA ALA A 10 53.28 -49.76 6.98
C ALA A 10 53.63 -48.37 6.37
N ALA A 11 54.89 -47.92 6.52
CA ALA A 11 55.43 -46.69 5.93
C ALA A 11 56.96 -46.77 5.73
N PHE A 12 57.53 -45.84 4.94
CA PHE A 12 58.95 -45.68 4.55
C PHE A 12 59.55 -46.85 3.73
N ALA A 13 60.15 -46.74 2.54
CA ALA A 13 60.85 -45.70 1.76
C ALA A 13 62.14 -46.36 1.20
N LEU A 14 62.57 -45.93 0.00
CA LEU A 14 63.93 -46.00 -0.56
C LEU A 14 64.62 -47.37 -0.79
N THR A 15 64.71 -47.75 -2.07
CA THR A 15 65.94 -48.25 -2.72
C THR A 15 66.12 -47.52 -4.06
N SER A 16 67.33 -47.49 -4.63
CA SER A 16 67.69 -46.63 -5.76
C SER A 16 68.60 -47.31 -6.80
N CYS A 17 68.78 -46.63 -7.95
CA CYS A 17 69.74 -46.88 -9.03
C CYS A 17 69.38 -47.98 -10.05
N GLY A 18 69.65 -47.68 -11.32
CA GLY A 18 69.34 -48.49 -12.51
C GLY A 18 69.19 -47.57 -13.72
N ASP A 19 70.21 -47.53 -14.58
CA ASP A 19 70.50 -46.37 -15.45
C ASP A 19 69.75 -46.31 -16.80
N ASP A 20 69.57 -45.06 -17.24
CA ASP A 20 69.63 -44.52 -18.60
C ASP A 20 68.84 -45.15 -19.78
N GLY A 21 67.84 -44.38 -20.21
CA GLY A 21 67.39 -44.28 -21.61
C GLY A 21 66.93 -42.84 -21.89
N PRO A 22 67.25 -42.21 -23.03
CA PRO A 22 67.11 -40.77 -23.21
C PRO A 22 65.64 -40.33 -23.34
N THR A 23 65.18 -39.51 -22.41
CA THR A 23 63.89 -38.81 -22.48
C THR A 23 64.09 -37.35 -22.92
N ASN A 24 63.15 -36.86 -23.75
CA ASN A 24 63.19 -35.49 -24.26
C ASN A 24 63.10 -34.45 -23.12
N PRO A 25 63.64 -33.22 -23.30
CA PRO A 25 63.43 -32.14 -22.36
C PRO A 25 61.94 -31.86 -22.22
N THR A 26 61.39 -32.08 -21.02
CA THR A 26 60.02 -31.71 -20.69
C THR A 26 59.89 -30.20 -20.72
N GLU A 27 59.05 -29.66 -21.60
CA GLU A 27 58.65 -28.26 -21.54
C GLU A 27 58.05 -27.97 -20.17
N ASN A 28 58.69 -27.08 -19.40
CA ASN A 28 58.10 -26.51 -18.19
C ASN A 28 56.96 -25.57 -18.61
N LYS A 29 55.80 -26.17 -18.90
CA LYS A 29 54.58 -25.43 -19.14
C LYS A 29 54.25 -24.64 -17.87
N PRO A 30 54.19 -23.29 -17.92
CA PRO A 30 53.98 -22.49 -16.72
C PRO A 30 52.66 -22.87 -16.04
N PRO A 31 52.58 -22.78 -14.70
CA PRO A 31 51.37 -23.14 -13.98
C PRO A 31 50.20 -22.30 -14.48
N ILE A 32 49.05 -22.94 -14.71
CA ILE A 32 47.83 -22.25 -15.13
C ILE A 32 47.37 -21.39 -13.95
N VAL A 33 47.61 -20.09 -14.05
CA VAL A 33 47.03 -19.09 -13.14
C VAL A 33 45.58 -18.92 -13.56
N TYR A 34 44.67 -19.53 -12.79
CA TYR A 34 43.25 -19.28 -12.90
C TYR A 34 42.91 -17.94 -12.25
N ASP A 35 42.01 -17.18 -12.88
CA ASP A 35 41.48 -15.94 -12.32
C ASP A 35 40.82 -16.20 -10.96
N LYS A 36 41.05 -15.32 -9.98
CA LYS A 36 40.44 -15.40 -8.65
C LYS A 36 39.83 -14.07 -8.25
N ILE A 37 38.75 -14.17 -7.49
CA ILE A 37 38.13 -13.05 -6.77
C ILE A 37 38.03 -13.48 -5.30
N LEU A 38 38.77 -12.83 -4.41
CA LEU A 38 38.68 -13.00 -2.97
C LEU A 38 37.83 -11.85 -2.42
N LEU A 39 36.55 -12.12 -2.20
CA LEU A 39 35.55 -11.19 -1.71
C LEU A 39 35.54 -11.15 -0.18
N GLU A 40 35.63 -9.96 0.40
CA GLU A 40 35.55 -9.74 1.85
C GLU A 40 34.09 -9.77 2.36
N ASP A 41 33.92 -10.05 3.66
CA ASP A 41 32.63 -9.93 4.33
C ASP A 41 32.17 -8.46 4.38
N HIS A 42 30.90 -8.22 4.09
CA HIS A 42 30.29 -6.90 4.01
C HIS A 42 28.79 -6.97 4.36
N GLN A 43 28.15 -5.82 4.57
CA GLN A 43 26.73 -5.77 4.87
C GLN A 43 25.89 -6.10 3.62
N THR A 44 25.08 -7.15 3.71
CA THR A 44 24.19 -7.63 2.63
C THR A 44 22.72 -7.33 2.87
N SER A 45 22.33 -6.94 4.08
CA SER A 45 20.94 -6.74 4.50
C SER A 45 20.71 -5.35 5.09
N PHE A 46 19.65 -4.68 4.63
CA PHE A 46 19.37 -3.27 4.91
C PHE A 46 17.91 -3.04 5.33
N ALA A 47 17.69 -2.03 6.18
CA ALA A 47 16.38 -1.46 6.43
C ALA A 47 15.86 -0.70 5.19
N GLY A 48 14.58 -0.31 5.18
CA GLY A 48 14.00 0.41 4.04
C GLY A 48 14.48 1.85 3.85
N TYR A 49 15.28 2.39 4.77
CA TYR A 49 15.92 3.71 4.64
C TYR A 49 16.98 3.72 3.52
N PRO A 50 17.38 4.90 3.01
CA PRO A 50 18.51 5.03 2.11
C PRO A 50 19.79 4.54 2.81
N ALA A 51 20.67 3.85 2.09
CA ALA A 51 21.90 3.32 2.65
C ALA A 51 23.08 3.45 1.69
N THR A 52 24.29 3.36 2.22
CA THR A 52 25.52 3.22 1.45
C THR A 52 26.40 2.18 2.13
N THR A 53 26.97 1.26 1.35
CA THR A 53 27.92 0.26 1.84
C THR A 53 29.11 0.14 0.90
N THR A 54 30.10 -0.64 1.29
CA THR A 54 31.35 -0.80 0.56
C THR A 54 31.68 -2.27 0.42
N ILE A 55 31.92 -2.72 -0.81
CA ILE A 55 32.37 -4.08 -1.11
C ILE A 55 33.86 -4.03 -1.46
N ARG A 56 34.65 -4.89 -0.81
CA ARG A 56 36.09 -5.03 -1.03
C ARG A 56 36.43 -6.42 -1.55
N PHE A 57 37.35 -6.49 -2.50
CA PHE A 57 37.84 -7.75 -3.03
C PHE A 57 39.23 -7.64 -3.64
N GLU A 58 40.01 -8.72 -3.57
CA GLU A 58 41.21 -8.90 -4.40
C GLU A 58 40.80 -9.61 -5.71
N SER A 59 41.25 -9.09 -6.85
CA SER A 59 41.10 -9.71 -8.17
C SER A 59 42.44 -9.93 -8.85
N THR A 60 42.69 -11.13 -9.39
CA THR A 60 43.95 -11.42 -10.10
C THR A 60 43.96 -10.99 -11.58
N ALA A 61 42.85 -10.45 -12.06
CA ALA A 61 42.67 -9.96 -13.43
C ALA A 61 41.83 -8.67 -13.43
N ASP A 62 41.84 -7.95 -14.54
CA ASP A 62 40.94 -6.81 -14.76
C ASP A 62 39.48 -7.28 -14.67
N TRP A 63 38.66 -6.50 -13.99
CA TRP A 63 37.36 -6.91 -13.48
C TRP A 63 36.24 -5.93 -13.87
N ARG A 64 35.02 -6.46 -13.87
CA ARG A 64 33.78 -5.69 -14.12
C ARG A 64 32.61 -6.24 -13.32
N ILE A 65 31.62 -5.38 -13.07
CA ILE A 65 30.42 -5.69 -12.30
C ILE A 65 29.19 -5.75 -13.23
N LYS A 66 28.27 -6.68 -12.93
CA LYS A 66 26.89 -6.63 -13.40
C LYS A 66 25.94 -6.65 -12.20
N ILE A 67 24.92 -5.79 -12.24
CA ILE A 67 23.81 -5.77 -11.28
C ILE A 67 22.57 -6.40 -11.96
N THR A 68 21.88 -7.30 -11.27
CA THR A 68 20.60 -7.90 -11.70
C THR A 68 19.64 -7.99 -10.53
N SER A 69 18.40 -7.51 -10.68
CA SER A 69 17.34 -7.71 -9.68
C SER A 69 16.85 -9.16 -9.65
N ASP A 70 16.11 -9.52 -8.59
CA ASP A 70 15.30 -10.75 -8.56
C ASP A 70 14.09 -10.69 -9.55
N GLU A 71 13.85 -9.54 -10.19
CA GLU A 71 12.80 -9.33 -11.21
C GLU A 71 13.24 -9.72 -12.62
N VAL A 72 12.32 -10.32 -13.37
CA VAL A 72 12.50 -10.76 -14.75
C VAL A 72 11.48 -10.05 -15.64
N SER A 73 11.92 -9.52 -16.77
CA SER A 73 11.07 -8.86 -17.75
C SER A 73 10.18 -9.85 -18.52
N SER A 74 9.22 -9.34 -19.29
CA SER A 74 8.33 -10.16 -20.12
C SER A 74 9.01 -10.92 -21.27
N ASP A 75 10.28 -10.61 -21.60
CA ASP A 75 11.08 -11.37 -22.57
C ASP A 75 12.04 -12.41 -21.92
N GLY A 76 12.07 -12.48 -20.58
CA GLY A 76 12.93 -13.39 -19.82
C GLY A 76 14.30 -12.80 -19.45
N SER A 77 14.58 -11.53 -19.77
CA SER A 77 15.81 -10.86 -19.33
C SER A 77 15.74 -10.34 -17.89
N TYR A 78 16.86 -10.43 -17.17
CA TYR A 78 17.03 -9.81 -15.85
C TYR A 78 17.16 -8.29 -15.97
N VAL A 79 16.35 -7.58 -15.19
CA VAL A 79 16.34 -6.11 -15.15
C VAL A 79 17.54 -5.60 -14.31
N THR A 80 18.06 -4.42 -14.64
CA THR A 80 18.99 -3.70 -13.76
C THR A 80 18.16 -2.78 -12.86
N PRO A 81 18.26 -2.91 -11.52
CA PRO A 81 17.46 -2.10 -10.60
C PRO A 81 17.82 -0.62 -10.69
N ASP A 82 16.82 0.24 -10.62
CA ASP A 82 16.92 1.69 -10.48
C ASP A 82 17.34 2.11 -9.05
N TRP A 83 16.98 1.31 -8.06
CA TRP A 83 17.18 1.57 -6.64
C TRP A 83 18.57 1.22 -6.10
N LEU A 84 19.46 0.63 -6.90
CA LEU A 84 20.80 0.23 -6.48
C LEU A 84 21.84 0.59 -7.54
N THR A 85 22.85 1.34 -7.13
CA THR A 85 24.00 1.72 -7.99
C THR A 85 25.32 1.30 -7.36
N VAL A 86 26.32 0.99 -8.19
CA VAL A 86 27.65 0.56 -7.76
C VAL A 86 28.72 1.36 -8.52
N GLU A 87 29.71 1.89 -7.81
CA GLU A 87 30.78 2.70 -8.41
C GLU A 87 32.15 2.39 -7.76
N PRO A 88 33.23 2.19 -8.53
CA PRO A 88 33.27 2.00 -9.99
C PRO A 88 32.73 0.63 -10.44
N MET A 89 32.27 0.56 -11.70
CA MET A 89 31.72 -0.67 -12.31
C MET A 89 32.79 -1.58 -12.95
N GLU A 90 34.02 -1.10 -13.13
CA GLU A 90 35.15 -1.84 -13.68
C GLU A 90 36.47 -1.30 -13.12
N GLY A 91 37.54 -2.10 -13.22
CA GLY A 91 38.87 -1.72 -12.75
C GLY A 91 39.93 -2.78 -13.06
N SER A 92 41.19 -2.46 -12.73
CA SER A 92 42.33 -3.34 -12.98
C SER A 92 42.54 -4.40 -11.90
N ALA A 93 43.34 -5.42 -12.23
CA ALA A 93 43.84 -6.42 -11.29
C ALA A 93 44.50 -5.79 -10.03
N GLY A 94 44.29 -6.40 -8.88
CA GLY A 94 44.74 -5.96 -7.55
C GLY A 94 43.60 -5.92 -6.54
N ASN A 95 43.80 -5.15 -5.46
CA ASN A 95 42.75 -4.86 -4.49
C ASN A 95 41.80 -3.79 -5.04
N ALA A 96 40.51 -4.07 -4.96
CA ALA A 96 39.43 -3.21 -5.42
C ALA A 96 38.45 -2.88 -4.29
N GLU A 97 37.92 -1.67 -4.33
CA GLU A 97 36.87 -1.19 -3.44
C GLU A 97 35.78 -0.54 -4.29
N VAL A 98 34.51 -0.93 -4.08
CA VAL A 98 33.36 -0.33 -4.76
C VAL A 98 32.31 0.12 -3.76
N THR A 99 31.77 1.31 -3.98
CA THR A 99 30.68 1.89 -3.19
C THR A 99 29.35 1.44 -3.77
N VAL A 100 28.46 0.90 -2.93
CA VAL A 100 27.08 0.58 -3.29
C VAL A 100 26.17 1.62 -2.64
N LYS A 101 25.38 2.34 -3.44
CA LYS A 101 24.35 3.29 -2.96
C LYS A 101 22.99 2.66 -3.16
N ILE A 102 22.15 2.72 -2.13
CA ILE A 102 20.85 2.05 -2.05
C ILE A 102 19.79 3.11 -1.76
N SER A 103 18.87 3.29 -2.69
CA SER A 103 17.71 4.19 -2.55
C SER A 103 16.74 3.69 -1.46
N PRO A 104 15.86 4.52 -0.88
CA PRO A 104 14.86 4.05 0.10
C PRO A 104 13.87 3.07 -0.55
N ASN A 105 13.48 2.03 0.18
CA ASN A 105 12.43 1.09 -0.23
C ASN A 105 11.08 1.52 0.34
N ALA A 106 10.50 2.54 -0.30
CA ALA A 106 9.12 2.99 -0.10
C ALA A 106 8.15 2.41 -1.15
N THR A 107 8.59 1.41 -1.94
CA THR A 107 7.77 0.80 -2.99
C THR A 107 6.80 -0.20 -2.37
N TYR A 108 5.53 0.22 -2.24
CA TYR A 108 4.62 -0.35 -1.25
C TYR A 108 4.30 -1.85 -1.38
N MET A 109 4.34 -2.40 -2.61
CA MET A 109 4.12 -3.83 -2.84
C MET A 109 5.38 -4.69 -2.68
N VAL A 110 6.52 -4.10 -2.30
CA VAL A 110 7.84 -4.73 -2.31
C VAL A 110 8.43 -4.81 -0.90
N TYR A 111 7.74 -5.59 -0.04
CA TYR A 111 8.09 -5.86 1.37
C TYR A 111 9.56 -6.24 1.61
N ARG A 112 10.20 -6.82 0.60
CA ARG A 112 11.65 -7.00 0.49
C ARG A 112 12.01 -6.94 -0.99
N ARG A 113 13.01 -6.14 -1.35
CA ARG A 113 13.66 -6.18 -2.67
C ARG A 113 15.08 -6.69 -2.55
N ALA A 114 15.61 -7.24 -3.64
CA ALA A 114 17.00 -7.62 -3.69
C ALA A 114 17.58 -7.59 -5.11
N ALA A 115 18.90 -7.50 -5.16
CA ALA A 115 19.68 -7.58 -6.38
C ALA A 115 21.00 -8.31 -6.13
N ASP A 116 21.42 -9.09 -7.12
CA ASP A 116 22.73 -9.72 -7.17
C ASP A 116 23.76 -8.77 -7.82
N ILE A 117 24.86 -8.54 -7.12
CA ILE A 117 26.08 -7.91 -7.63
C ILE A 117 27.03 -9.06 -8.03
N SER A 118 27.23 -9.23 -9.33
CA SER A 118 28.12 -10.25 -9.90
C SER A 118 29.40 -9.59 -10.42
N ILE A 119 30.52 -9.86 -9.73
CA ILE A 119 31.87 -9.44 -10.09
C ILE A 119 32.45 -10.50 -11.03
N TYR A 120 33.00 -10.08 -12.17
CA TYR A 120 33.66 -10.95 -13.16
C TYR A 120 35.12 -10.54 -13.29
N ALA A 121 36.04 -11.51 -13.28
CA ALA A 121 37.45 -11.34 -13.61
C ALA A 121 37.88 -12.51 -14.50
N GLY A 122 38.22 -12.21 -15.76
CA GLY A 122 38.45 -13.24 -16.79
C GLY A 122 37.28 -14.23 -16.88
N ASN A 123 37.55 -15.52 -16.60
CA ASN A 123 36.53 -16.58 -16.58
C ASN A 123 35.89 -16.82 -15.20
N THR A 124 36.37 -16.17 -14.15
CA THR A 124 35.86 -16.35 -12.78
C THR A 124 34.78 -15.32 -12.47
N MET A 125 33.72 -15.76 -11.80
CA MET A 125 32.62 -14.91 -11.32
C MET A 125 32.40 -15.14 -9.83
N LYS A 126 32.20 -14.06 -9.08
CA LYS A 126 31.82 -14.07 -7.66
C LYS A 126 30.59 -13.17 -7.49
N ARG A 127 29.56 -13.70 -6.84
CA ARG A 127 28.29 -13.03 -6.57
C ARG A 127 28.16 -12.71 -5.09
N THR A 128 27.56 -11.55 -4.80
CA THR A 128 26.94 -11.23 -3.52
C THR A 128 25.54 -10.69 -3.75
N LYS A 129 24.67 -10.79 -2.74
CA LYS A 129 23.29 -10.32 -2.80
C LYS A 129 23.10 -9.15 -1.86
N ILE A 130 22.48 -8.07 -2.34
CA ILE A 130 22.04 -6.94 -1.52
C ILE A 130 20.52 -7.04 -1.38
N GLU A 131 20.04 -7.05 -0.14
CA GLU A 131 18.63 -7.20 0.21
C GLU A 131 18.17 -6.04 1.09
N GLN A 132 17.03 -5.45 0.76
CA GLN A 132 16.47 -4.30 1.48
C GLN A 132 15.01 -4.59 1.87
N LYS A 133 14.72 -4.51 3.17
CA LYS A 133 13.34 -4.54 3.69
C LYS A 133 12.55 -3.34 3.16
N HIS A 134 11.23 -3.40 3.15
CA HIS A 134 10.39 -2.20 2.99
C HIS A 134 10.50 -1.31 4.23
N LEU A 135 10.28 0.00 4.05
CA LEU A 135 10.37 0.97 5.13
C LEU A 135 9.50 0.56 6.33
N MET A 136 8.21 0.28 6.09
CA MET A 136 7.24 -0.11 7.14
C MET A 136 7.64 -1.34 7.95
N THR A 137 8.31 -2.33 7.35
CA THR A 137 8.84 -3.51 8.08
C THR A 137 10.03 -3.19 9.01
N THR A 138 10.36 -1.92 9.16
CA THR A 138 11.30 -1.37 10.15
C THR A 138 10.57 -0.60 11.27
N ILE A 139 9.30 -0.20 11.06
CA ILE A 139 8.58 0.78 11.89
C ILE A 139 7.94 0.14 13.14
N ASP A 140 7.81 -1.19 13.19
CA ASP A 140 7.38 -1.95 14.37
C ASP A 140 8.32 -1.80 15.61
N ASN A 141 9.40 -1.01 15.49
CA ASN A 141 10.31 -0.63 16.57
C ASN A 141 10.44 0.91 16.77
N THR A 142 9.63 1.77 16.13
CA THR A 142 9.79 3.23 16.26
C THR A 142 9.01 3.85 17.42
N MET A 143 7.89 3.25 17.86
CA MET A 143 7.09 3.81 18.96
C MET A 143 7.87 3.83 20.27
N ASP A 144 8.02 5.01 20.86
CA ASP A 144 8.53 5.18 22.22
C ASP A 144 7.39 5.70 23.11
N PRO A 145 6.74 4.81 23.90
CA PRO A 145 5.62 5.20 24.76
C PRO A 145 6.05 6.05 25.98
N THR A 146 7.33 6.40 26.09
CA THR A 146 7.88 7.32 27.10
C THR A 146 8.34 8.66 26.51
N TYR A 147 8.33 8.79 25.18
CA TYR A 147 8.64 10.05 24.51
C TYR A 147 7.43 10.99 24.48
N SER A 148 7.71 12.30 24.55
CA SER A 148 6.70 13.35 24.46
C SER A 148 7.32 14.57 23.75
N SER A 149 6.65 15.09 22.72
CA SER A 149 7.13 16.17 21.85
C SER A 149 7.44 17.45 22.62
N THR A 150 8.42 18.20 22.12
CA THR A 150 8.85 19.50 22.65
C THR A 150 8.83 20.62 21.62
N ASP A 151 8.85 20.29 20.32
CA ASP A 151 8.81 21.24 19.22
C ASP A 151 7.53 21.07 18.38
N PHE A 152 6.56 21.95 18.59
CA PHE A 152 5.29 21.97 17.85
C PHE A 152 5.34 22.92 16.64
N SER A 153 6.53 23.35 16.19
CA SER A 153 6.69 24.31 15.07
C SER A 153 6.31 23.78 13.69
N GLN A 154 5.93 22.51 13.57
CA GLN A 154 5.36 21.90 12.37
C GLN A 154 3.84 21.69 12.46
N ASP A 155 3.18 22.05 13.57
CA ASP A 155 1.74 21.84 13.73
C ASP A 155 0.93 22.77 12.82
N GLY A 156 0.08 22.17 11.98
CA GLY A 156 -0.67 22.85 10.93
C GLY A 156 0.18 23.28 9.72
N GLU A 157 1.44 22.89 9.59
CA GLU A 157 2.18 23.11 8.33
C GLU A 157 1.65 22.23 7.20
N THR A 158 1.75 22.70 5.96
CA THR A 158 1.11 22.04 4.80
C THR A 158 2.04 21.92 3.59
N TYR A 159 1.88 20.83 2.84
CA TYR A 159 2.56 20.64 1.56
C TYR A 159 1.73 19.76 0.61
N VAL A 160 2.17 19.65 -0.65
CA VAL A 160 1.48 18.86 -1.69
C VAL A 160 2.33 17.65 -2.05
N MET A 161 1.79 16.43 -1.87
CA MET A 161 2.45 15.18 -2.28
C MET A 161 2.32 14.90 -3.78
N GLN A 162 1.21 15.34 -4.38
CA GLN A 162 0.85 15.13 -5.78
C GLN A 162 -0.11 16.25 -6.21
N SER A 163 0.03 16.74 -7.44
CA SER A 163 -0.93 17.66 -8.06
C SER A 163 -1.68 17.00 -9.20
N ALA A 164 -2.95 17.33 -9.38
CA ALA A 164 -3.71 16.96 -10.56
C ALA A 164 -3.07 17.56 -11.84
N ASN A 165 -3.14 16.81 -12.94
CA ASN A 165 -2.48 17.12 -14.21
C ASN A 165 -3.40 16.97 -15.45
N VAL A 166 -4.70 16.75 -15.23
CA VAL A 166 -5.68 16.69 -16.33
C VAL A 166 -6.12 18.10 -16.75
N GLY A 167 -5.67 18.53 -17.93
CA GLY A 167 -6.01 19.84 -18.48
C GLY A 167 -7.51 20.03 -18.69
N GLY A 168 -8.07 21.07 -18.09
CA GLY A 168 -9.50 21.41 -18.19
C GLY A 168 -10.40 20.73 -17.15
N ALA A 169 -9.86 19.88 -16.28
CA ALA A 169 -10.58 19.34 -15.12
C ALA A 169 -10.41 20.22 -13.87
N LYS A 170 -11.44 20.28 -13.02
CA LYS A 170 -11.35 20.69 -11.62
C LYS A 170 -10.56 19.63 -10.85
N ALA A 171 -9.56 20.06 -10.07
CA ALA A 171 -8.76 19.14 -9.26
C ALA A 171 -9.57 18.59 -8.07
N ILE A 172 -9.55 17.28 -7.90
CA ILE A 172 -10.14 16.60 -6.73
C ILE A 172 -9.15 16.70 -5.57
N ASN A 173 -9.58 17.13 -4.38
CA ASN A 173 -8.69 17.36 -3.25
C ASN A 173 -8.85 16.29 -2.16
N ILE A 174 -7.74 15.63 -1.81
CA ILE A 174 -7.63 14.77 -0.64
C ILE A 174 -6.60 15.39 0.32
N VAL A 175 -6.93 15.48 1.61
CA VAL A 175 -6.00 15.97 2.65
C VAL A 175 -5.61 14.81 3.57
N TYR A 176 -4.34 14.41 3.50
CA TYR A 176 -3.77 13.43 4.41
C TYR A 176 -3.24 14.12 5.67
N MET A 177 -3.42 13.48 6.81
CA MET A 177 -2.83 13.86 8.10
C MET A 177 -2.63 12.62 8.96
N GLY A 178 -2.12 12.77 10.17
CA GLY A 178 -1.95 11.64 11.07
C GLY A 178 -1.92 12.02 12.53
N ASP A 179 -2.12 11.03 13.39
CA ASP A 179 -2.18 11.16 14.84
C ASP A 179 -1.30 10.12 15.54
N GLY A 180 -0.79 10.44 16.73
CA GLY A 180 0.26 9.68 17.41
C GLY A 180 1.65 9.85 16.79
N PHE A 181 1.85 10.86 15.95
CA PHE A 181 3.16 11.20 15.36
C PHE A 181 3.77 12.42 16.05
N THR A 182 4.90 12.22 16.71
CA THR A 182 5.64 13.23 17.47
C THR A 182 6.60 14.05 16.60
N ASP A 183 7.11 15.14 17.15
CA ASP A 183 8.08 16.03 16.51
C ASP A 183 9.31 15.27 15.94
N ARG A 184 9.82 14.27 16.67
CA ARG A 184 10.91 13.40 16.19
C ARG A 184 10.53 12.52 14.99
N LEU A 185 9.30 12.01 14.94
CA LEU A 185 8.79 11.15 13.84
C LEU A 185 8.42 11.95 12.60
N ILE A 186 8.20 13.26 12.76
CA ILE A 186 8.11 14.22 11.66
C ILE A 186 9.53 14.57 11.18
N ALA A 187 10.45 14.90 12.10
CA ALA A 187 11.82 15.31 11.77
C ALA A 187 12.71 14.19 11.16
N ASP A 188 12.46 12.91 11.48
CA ASP A 188 13.14 11.77 10.84
C ASP A 188 12.48 11.30 9.52
N GLY A 189 11.34 11.92 9.16
CA GLY A 189 10.57 11.63 7.95
C GLY A 189 9.64 10.43 8.05
N THR A 190 9.48 9.77 9.20
CA THR A 190 8.54 8.65 9.38
C THR A 190 7.11 9.07 9.02
N TYR A 191 6.69 10.27 9.42
CA TYR A 191 5.39 10.88 9.09
C TYR A 191 5.13 10.96 7.57
N ASP A 192 6.01 11.64 6.84
CA ASP A 192 5.90 11.83 5.38
C ASP A 192 5.83 10.51 4.61
N ASN A 193 6.58 9.51 5.08
CA ASN A 193 6.55 8.18 4.48
C ASN A 193 5.21 7.47 4.70
N PHE A 194 4.54 7.67 5.84
CA PHE A 194 3.19 7.14 6.06
C PHE A 194 2.12 7.88 5.24
N MET A 195 2.18 9.22 5.16
CA MET A 195 1.25 9.99 4.32
C MET A 195 1.37 9.57 2.86
N ARG A 196 2.61 9.43 2.36
CA ARG A 196 2.89 8.93 1.02
C ARG A 196 2.42 7.49 0.84
N THR A 197 2.63 6.63 1.83
CA THR A 197 2.13 5.25 1.77
C THR A 197 0.61 5.20 1.68
N ALA A 198 -0.13 6.01 2.45
CA ALA A 198 -1.60 6.09 2.35
C ALA A 198 -2.06 6.55 0.96
N MET A 199 -1.37 7.52 0.37
CA MET A 199 -1.62 7.97 -1.00
C MET A 199 -1.39 6.85 -2.03
N GLU A 200 -0.26 6.12 -1.93
CA GLU A 200 0.04 4.97 -2.80
C GLU A 200 -0.90 3.76 -2.54
N SER A 201 -1.42 3.57 -1.32
CA SER A 201 -2.46 2.56 -1.01
C SER A 201 -3.70 2.80 -1.87
N PHE A 202 -4.25 4.00 -1.77
CA PHE A 202 -5.50 4.41 -2.41
C PHE A 202 -5.40 4.31 -3.94
N PHE A 203 -4.32 4.85 -4.53
CA PHE A 203 -4.06 4.74 -5.97
C PHE A 203 -3.50 3.38 -6.43
N SER A 204 -3.52 2.32 -5.59
CA SER A 204 -3.10 0.98 -6.01
C SER A 204 -4.23 0.11 -6.60
N TYR A 205 -5.49 0.56 -6.52
CA TYR A 205 -6.67 -0.13 -7.05
C TYR A 205 -7.37 0.72 -8.13
N GLU A 206 -8.03 0.05 -9.08
CA GLU A 206 -8.83 0.72 -10.14
C GLU A 206 -10.25 1.00 -9.62
N PRO A 207 -10.88 2.15 -9.94
CA PRO A 207 -10.44 3.17 -10.89
C PRO A 207 -9.40 4.19 -10.41
N TYR A 208 -9.15 4.34 -9.11
CA TYR A 208 -8.27 5.38 -8.58
C TYR A 208 -6.88 5.40 -9.24
N LYS A 209 -6.33 4.23 -9.54
CA LYS A 209 -5.06 4.06 -10.24
C LYS A 209 -5.08 4.66 -11.66
N SER A 210 -6.05 4.33 -12.50
CA SER A 210 -6.19 4.92 -13.85
C SER A 210 -6.52 6.41 -13.84
N PHE A 211 -7.26 6.87 -12.82
CA PHE A 211 -7.70 8.26 -12.70
C PHE A 211 -6.85 9.11 -11.75
N ARG A 212 -5.66 8.65 -11.38
CA ARG A 212 -4.76 9.29 -10.40
C ARG A 212 -4.47 10.77 -10.71
N ASP A 213 -4.30 11.11 -11.97
CA ASP A 213 -3.97 12.47 -12.44
C ASP A 213 -5.12 13.49 -12.27
N TYR A 214 -6.32 13.08 -11.84
CA TYR A 214 -7.40 14.00 -11.45
C TYR A 214 -7.26 14.52 -10.01
N PHE A 215 -6.39 13.92 -9.19
CA PHE A 215 -6.29 14.19 -7.76
C PHE A 215 -5.06 15.02 -7.37
N THR A 216 -5.30 16.07 -6.59
CA THR A 216 -4.29 16.78 -5.80
C THR A 216 -4.35 16.25 -4.36
N CYS A 217 -3.21 15.76 -3.88
CA CYS A 217 -3.07 15.18 -2.54
C CYS A 217 -2.22 16.10 -1.67
N HIS A 218 -2.87 16.72 -0.68
CA HIS A 218 -2.26 17.61 0.29
C HIS A 218 -1.89 16.83 1.55
N VAL A 219 -0.94 17.36 2.32
CA VAL A 219 -0.66 16.96 3.69
C VAL A 219 -0.90 18.15 4.60
N LEU A 220 -1.55 17.89 5.74
CA LEU A 220 -1.69 18.78 6.88
C LEU A 220 -0.96 18.13 8.06
N THR A 221 0.21 18.64 8.38
CA THR A 221 1.05 18.12 9.47
C THR A 221 0.39 18.42 10.81
N LEU A 222 0.29 17.42 11.68
CA LEU A 222 -0.23 17.54 13.04
C LEU A 222 0.80 16.94 14.00
N VAL A 223 1.29 17.75 14.95
CA VAL A 223 2.31 17.32 15.91
C VAL A 223 1.62 16.78 17.15
N SER A 224 1.62 15.46 17.30
CA SER A 224 1.13 14.81 18.52
C SER A 224 2.11 15.07 19.66
N LYS A 225 1.59 15.26 20.87
CA LYS A 225 2.46 15.36 22.05
C LYS A 225 2.99 13.98 22.43
N ASP A 226 2.13 12.96 22.52
CA ASP A 226 2.52 11.58 22.79
C ASP A 226 2.27 10.67 21.57
N GLU A 227 2.96 9.54 21.51
CA GLU A 227 2.81 8.53 20.43
C GLU A 227 1.74 7.48 20.74
N THR A 228 1.47 7.24 22.02
CA THR A 228 0.56 6.20 22.49
C THR A 228 -0.90 6.62 22.31
N ILE A 229 -1.65 5.89 21.48
CA ILE A 229 -3.11 6.04 21.32
C ILE A 229 -3.82 5.34 22.50
N ALA A 230 -3.94 5.99 23.66
CA ALA A 230 -4.62 5.45 24.85
C ALA A 230 -5.09 6.53 25.84
N GLU A 231 -5.99 6.17 26.76
CA GLU A 231 -6.45 7.04 27.85
C GLU A 231 -5.26 7.57 28.69
N GLY A 232 -5.23 8.88 28.93
CA GLY A 232 -4.19 9.55 29.71
C GLY A 232 -2.96 10.00 28.91
N HIS A 233 -2.93 9.74 27.59
CA HIS A 233 -1.95 10.30 26.65
C HIS A 233 -2.55 11.43 25.81
N GLU A 234 -1.70 12.35 25.35
CA GLU A 234 -2.12 13.53 24.59
C GLU A 234 -1.67 13.44 23.11
N THR A 235 -2.54 12.96 22.22
CA THR A 235 -2.28 12.97 20.77
C THR A 235 -2.83 14.25 20.12
N ALA A 236 -2.45 14.56 18.87
CA ALA A 236 -2.86 15.79 18.19
C ALA A 236 -4.37 15.85 17.89
N LEU A 237 -5.01 14.70 17.71
CA LEU A 237 -6.45 14.54 17.44
C LEU A 237 -7.19 13.78 18.56
N GLN A 238 -6.54 13.44 19.67
CA GLN A 238 -7.13 12.69 20.79
C GLN A 238 -7.82 11.39 20.34
N THR A 239 -7.22 10.67 19.38
CA THR A 239 -7.84 9.49 18.76
C THR A 239 -8.16 8.40 19.79
N ALA A 240 -9.38 7.88 19.73
CA ALA A 240 -9.83 6.70 20.44
C ALA A 240 -9.94 5.48 19.50
N LEU A 241 -9.72 4.29 20.06
CA LEU A 241 -9.85 3.00 19.39
C LEU A 241 -10.85 2.14 20.17
N ASP A 242 -11.85 1.57 19.51
CA ASP A 242 -12.85 0.71 20.14
C ASP A 242 -12.25 -0.69 20.41
N PRO A 243 -12.12 -1.14 21.68
CA PRO A 243 -11.57 -2.46 22.00
C PRO A 243 -12.48 -3.63 21.56
N SER A 244 -13.68 -3.37 21.01
CA SER A 244 -14.66 -4.37 20.60
C SER A 244 -14.93 -4.46 19.09
N SER A 245 -14.47 -3.48 18.30
CA SER A 245 -14.71 -3.41 16.85
C SER A 245 -13.50 -2.85 16.08
N THR A 246 -13.64 -2.55 14.78
CA THR A 246 -12.65 -1.76 14.03
C THR A 246 -12.80 -0.25 14.27
N GLY A 247 -13.67 0.18 15.19
CA GLY A 247 -14.02 1.58 15.43
C GLY A 247 -12.84 2.48 15.80
N VAL A 248 -12.73 3.61 15.12
CA VAL A 248 -11.70 4.63 15.36
C VAL A 248 -12.22 6.03 15.04
N GLY A 249 -11.85 7.02 15.84
CA GLY A 249 -12.18 8.43 15.59
C GLY A 249 -11.53 9.36 16.62
N GLY A 250 -11.61 10.66 16.39
CA GLY A 250 -10.99 11.68 17.23
C GLY A 250 -11.65 13.06 17.09
N ASP A 251 -10.86 14.12 17.25
CA ASP A 251 -11.27 15.53 17.13
C ASP A 251 -11.53 15.93 15.67
N ASN A 252 -12.65 15.45 15.13
CA ASN A 252 -13.12 15.79 13.79
C ASN A 252 -13.37 17.29 13.60
N GLU A 253 -13.73 18.01 14.68
CA GLU A 253 -13.98 19.44 14.65
C GLU A 253 -12.68 20.20 14.33
N LYS A 254 -11.58 19.85 15.00
CA LYS A 254 -10.24 20.36 14.68
C LYS A 254 -9.79 19.98 13.27
N ILE A 255 -10.06 18.77 12.79
CA ILE A 255 -9.75 18.36 11.40
C ILE A 255 -10.45 19.29 10.40
N ILE A 256 -11.77 19.45 10.52
CA ILE A 256 -12.59 20.25 9.61
C ILE A 256 -12.14 21.72 9.65
N ARG A 257 -11.96 22.27 10.85
CA ARG A 257 -11.48 23.64 11.06
C ARG A 257 -10.10 23.85 10.43
N TYR A 258 -9.12 22.99 10.67
CA TYR A 258 -7.78 23.18 10.11
C TYR A 258 -7.77 23.05 8.58
N ILE A 259 -8.54 22.12 8.00
CA ILE A 259 -8.65 22.02 6.53
C ILE A 259 -9.26 23.32 5.96
N TYR A 260 -10.34 23.81 6.57
CA TYR A 260 -10.99 25.04 6.16
C TYR A 260 -10.07 26.27 6.29
N GLU A 261 -9.38 26.43 7.42
CA GLU A 261 -8.46 27.54 7.70
C GLU A 261 -7.21 27.54 6.82
N LYS A 262 -6.65 26.36 6.49
CA LYS A 262 -5.38 26.23 5.77
C LYS A 262 -5.54 26.21 4.25
N PHE A 263 -6.61 25.58 3.74
CA PHE A 263 -6.82 25.41 2.29
C PHE A 263 -7.98 26.24 1.73
N GLY A 264 -9.01 26.56 2.53
CA GLY A 264 -10.13 27.40 2.11
C GLY A 264 -10.87 26.91 0.86
N PHE A 265 -10.92 25.58 0.64
CA PHE A 265 -11.49 24.99 -0.59
C PHE A 265 -12.92 25.48 -0.85
N GLU A 266 -13.19 25.98 -2.06
CA GLU A 266 -14.53 26.48 -2.46
C GLU A 266 -15.61 25.40 -2.26
N GLU A 267 -15.26 24.14 -2.53
CA GLU A 267 -16.17 23.00 -2.52
C GLU A 267 -15.70 21.92 -1.54
N MET A 268 -15.58 22.31 -0.26
CA MET A 268 -15.32 21.42 0.88
C MET A 268 -16.23 20.18 0.93
N ASP A 269 -17.45 20.25 0.39
CA ASP A 269 -18.36 19.10 0.31
C ASP A 269 -17.86 17.98 -0.64
N ASP A 270 -16.83 18.21 -1.45
CA ASP A 270 -16.13 17.18 -2.24
C ASP A 270 -14.79 16.73 -1.63
N VAL A 271 -14.37 17.29 -0.50
CA VAL A 271 -13.06 17.01 0.12
C VAL A 271 -13.13 15.78 1.02
N MET A 272 -12.16 14.88 0.85
CA MET A 272 -11.90 13.78 1.77
C MET A 272 -10.67 14.08 2.61
N ALA A 273 -10.81 14.02 3.93
CA ALA A 273 -9.71 13.91 4.86
C ALA A 273 -9.34 12.43 5.08
N VAL A 274 -8.06 12.13 5.20
CA VAL A 274 -7.54 10.78 5.53
C VAL A 274 -6.61 10.90 6.74
N VAL A 275 -6.96 10.22 7.83
CA VAL A 275 -6.19 10.24 9.09
C VAL A 275 -5.45 8.92 9.27
N VAL A 276 -4.13 8.98 9.21
CA VAL A 276 -3.24 7.86 9.52
C VAL A 276 -2.96 7.85 11.02
N VAL A 277 -3.44 6.83 11.73
CA VAL A 277 -3.27 6.69 13.18
C VAL A 277 -2.06 5.80 13.45
N ASN A 278 -1.06 6.30 14.19
CA ASN A 278 0.16 5.60 14.54
C ASN A 278 -0.05 4.50 15.60
N ALA A 279 -0.81 3.46 15.24
CA ALA A 279 -1.04 2.28 16.08
C ALA A 279 -0.99 1.00 15.24
N ASN A 280 -0.32 -0.04 15.75
CA ASN A 280 -0.26 -1.37 15.13
C ASN A 280 -1.41 -2.29 15.60
N SER A 281 -2.64 -1.78 15.51
CA SER A 281 -3.90 -2.50 15.74
C SER A 281 -4.77 -2.40 14.48
N ARG A 282 -5.86 -3.18 14.36
CA ARG A 282 -6.74 -3.19 13.16
C ARG A 282 -8.01 -2.38 13.39
N HIS A 283 -7.93 -1.10 13.11
CA HIS A 283 -9.06 -0.16 13.15
C HIS A 283 -9.14 0.69 11.87
N GLY A 284 -10.36 0.87 11.39
CA GLY A 284 -10.76 1.65 10.23
C GLY A 284 -12.20 2.09 10.41
N THR A 285 -12.48 3.37 10.14
CA THR A 285 -13.83 3.95 10.17
C THR A 285 -13.87 5.23 9.36
N CYS A 286 -14.90 5.42 8.54
CA CYS A 286 -15.14 6.66 7.82
C CYS A 286 -16.32 7.45 8.41
N HIS A 287 -16.10 8.73 8.71
CA HIS A 287 -17.13 9.66 9.20
C HIS A 287 -17.70 10.47 8.02
N PHE A 288 -19.03 10.53 7.90
CA PHE A 288 -19.75 11.20 6.81
C PHE A 288 -20.50 12.41 7.34
N TYR A 289 -20.33 13.58 6.73
CA TYR A 289 -21.03 14.81 7.13
C TYR A 289 -22.21 15.09 6.19
N ASN A 290 -23.37 14.52 6.54
CA ASN A 290 -24.63 14.71 5.84
C ASN A 290 -25.28 16.05 6.24
N GLN A 291 -26.01 16.67 5.32
CA GLN A 291 -26.75 17.90 5.60
C GLN A 291 -28.23 17.68 5.32
N GLU A 292 -29.11 18.10 6.23
CA GLU A 292 -30.58 18.01 6.07
C GLU A 292 -31.12 18.73 4.81
N ALA A 293 -30.28 19.52 4.13
CA ALA A 293 -30.58 20.23 2.89
C ALA A 293 -29.69 19.81 1.70
N MET A 294 -29.03 18.64 1.75
CA MET A 294 -28.33 18.10 0.58
C MET A 294 -29.31 17.87 -0.58
N LYS A 295 -28.87 18.16 -1.80
CA LYS A 295 -29.73 18.09 -2.98
C LYS A 295 -29.83 16.64 -3.47
N PRO A 296 -31.00 16.19 -3.92
CA PRO A 296 -31.14 14.93 -4.65
C PRO A 296 -30.60 15.12 -6.09
N ASP A 297 -29.28 15.20 -6.24
CA ASP A 297 -28.57 15.41 -7.51
C ASP A 297 -27.58 14.28 -7.86
N GLU A 298 -27.64 13.18 -7.09
CA GLU A 298 -26.79 11.98 -7.20
C GLU A 298 -25.27 12.23 -7.28
N SER A 299 -24.77 13.39 -6.84
CA SER A 299 -23.35 13.76 -6.93
C SER A 299 -22.41 12.93 -6.04
N GLY A 300 -22.92 12.30 -4.98
CA GLY A 300 -22.11 11.67 -3.94
C GLY A 300 -21.36 12.66 -3.03
N ALA A 301 -21.75 13.94 -3.05
CA ALA A 301 -21.16 14.98 -2.22
C ALA A 301 -21.36 14.71 -0.72
N GLY A 302 -20.69 15.51 0.12
CA GLY A 302 -20.62 15.38 1.56
C GLY A 302 -19.16 15.19 2.00
N PHE A 303 -18.69 16.08 2.89
CA PHE A 303 -17.34 16.00 3.45
C PHE A 303 -17.17 14.71 4.27
N THR A 304 -15.98 14.12 4.24
CA THR A 304 -15.71 12.83 4.92
C THR A 304 -14.33 12.76 5.55
N ILE A 305 -14.21 12.04 6.66
CA ILE A 305 -12.93 11.75 7.34
C ILE A 305 -12.75 10.23 7.43
N ALA A 306 -11.79 9.69 6.67
CA ALA A 306 -11.43 8.27 6.66
C ALA A 306 -10.26 8.02 7.62
N TYR A 307 -10.51 7.37 8.75
CA TYR A 307 -9.46 6.96 9.70
C TYR A 307 -8.91 5.58 9.35
N SER A 308 -7.59 5.41 9.42
CA SER A 308 -6.94 4.09 9.34
C SER A 308 -5.74 4.00 10.29
N THR A 309 -5.70 2.93 11.06
CA THR A 309 -4.50 2.48 11.78
C THR A 309 -3.51 1.77 10.84
N LEU A 310 -2.32 1.41 11.34
CA LEU A 310 -1.22 0.87 10.53
C LEU A 310 -1.33 -0.63 10.22
N SER A 311 -2.24 -1.37 10.85
CA SER A 311 -2.46 -2.79 10.56
C SER A 311 -3.40 -2.97 9.37
N ASP A 312 -3.03 -3.86 8.44
CA ASP A 312 -3.69 -4.03 7.13
C ASP A 312 -3.83 -2.74 6.28
N PHE A 313 -2.97 -1.74 6.57
CA PHE A 313 -3.04 -0.34 6.12
C PHE A 313 -3.42 -0.14 4.65
N ARG A 314 -2.97 -1.02 3.74
CA ARG A 314 -3.25 -0.92 2.31
C ARG A 314 -4.74 -1.03 2.01
N ASN A 315 -5.34 -2.03 2.65
CA ASN A 315 -6.71 -2.45 2.40
C ASN A 315 -7.64 -1.56 3.21
N THR A 316 -7.30 -1.26 4.48
CA THR A 316 -8.00 -0.28 5.31
C THR A 316 -8.06 1.11 4.63
N ILE A 317 -6.93 1.72 4.24
CA ILE A 317 -6.94 3.03 3.54
C ILE A 317 -7.77 3.00 2.24
N THR A 318 -7.75 1.90 1.49
CA THR A 318 -8.53 1.79 0.24
C THR A 318 -10.04 1.71 0.54
N HIS A 319 -10.42 0.91 1.53
CA HIS A 319 -11.79 0.66 1.96
C HIS A 319 -12.41 1.93 2.57
N GLU A 320 -11.79 2.48 3.62
CA GLU A 320 -12.20 3.73 4.29
C GLU A 320 -12.14 4.93 3.35
N GLY A 321 -11.12 4.99 2.49
CA GLY A 321 -11.02 6.02 1.44
C GLY A 321 -12.11 5.91 0.37
N SER A 322 -12.77 4.76 0.21
CA SER A 322 -13.84 4.56 -0.78
C SER A 322 -15.25 4.76 -0.20
N HIS A 323 -15.41 4.49 1.10
CA HIS A 323 -16.49 5.11 1.87
C HIS A 323 -16.37 6.64 1.79
N GLY A 324 -15.21 7.21 2.08
CA GLY A 324 -14.98 8.66 2.07
C GLY A 324 -15.22 9.30 0.68
N PHE A 325 -14.44 8.90 -0.31
CA PHE A 325 -14.51 9.50 -1.64
C PHE A 325 -15.80 9.14 -2.39
N ALA A 326 -16.02 7.85 -2.66
CA ALA A 326 -17.09 7.39 -3.55
C ALA A 326 -18.42 7.10 -2.85
N LYS A 327 -18.50 7.30 -1.52
CA LYS A 327 -19.70 7.04 -0.71
C LYS A 327 -20.20 5.60 -0.87
N LEU A 328 -19.28 4.64 -1.02
CA LEU A 328 -19.64 3.23 -1.03
C LEU A 328 -20.14 2.80 0.36
N ASP A 329 -21.01 1.81 0.37
CA ASP A 329 -21.50 1.14 1.58
C ASP A 329 -20.77 -0.19 1.81
N ASP A 330 -20.95 -0.77 2.98
CA ASP A 330 -20.41 -2.07 3.34
C ASP A 330 -21.18 -3.23 2.72
N GLU A 331 -20.43 -4.18 2.18
CA GLU A 331 -20.94 -5.45 1.68
C GLU A 331 -20.70 -6.59 2.70
N TYR A 332 -20.25 -6.26 3.92
CA TYR A 332 -20.23 -7.16 5.07
C TYR A 332 -21.64 -7.60 5.48
N VAL A 333 -21.71 -8.79 6.08
CA VAL A 333 -22.96 -9.43 6.52
C VAL A 333 -22.80 -9.86 7.97
N THR A 334 -23.75 -9.47 8.83
CA THR A 334 -23.88 -9.95 10.21
C THR A 334 -25.33 -10.38 10.48
N ASP A 335 -25.64 -10.89 11.67
CA ASP A 335 -26.99 -11.39 11.99
C ASP A 335 -28.02 -10.26 12.05
N GLY A 336 -29.13 -10.38 11.31
CA GLY A 336 -30.29 -9.48 11.42
C GLY A 336 -30.93 -9.09 10.09
N MET A 337 -32.02 -8.33 10.18
CA MET A 337 -32.76 -7.80 9.04
C MET A 337 -32.66 -6.28 9.02
N MET A 338 -32.48 -5.68 7.84
CA MET A 338 -32.47 -4.22 7.69
C MET A 338 -33.82 -3.62 8.13
N THR A 339 -33.77 -2.66 9.05
CA THR A 339 -34.98 -2.06 9.64
C THR A 339 -35.72 -1.17 8.65
N GLU A 340 -37.03 -1.00 8.83
CA GLU A 340 -37.83 -0.10 7.99
C GLU A 340 -37.40 1.37 8.14
N GLU A 341 -36.87 1.77 9.31
CA GLU A 341 -36.26 3.10 9.54
C GLU A 341 -35.00 3.27 8.70
N SER A 342 -34.10 2.28 8.72
CA SER A 342 -32.89 2.26 7.87
C SER A 342 -33.20 2.26 6.37
N LYS A 343 -34.32 1.66 5.95
CA LYS A 343 -34.78 1.66 4.54
C LYS A 343 -35.38 3.00 4.13
N ASP A 344 -36.11 3.67 5.03
CA ASP A 344 -36.67 5.00 4.77
C ASP A 344 -35.54 6.03 4.65
N ASP A 345 -34.57 6.00 5.57
CA ASP A 345 -33.29 6.73 5.48
C ASP A 345 -32.57 6.46 4.14
N TYR A 346 -32.47 5.20 3.74
CA TYR A 346 -31.82 4.80 2.49
C TYR A 346 -32.53 5.39 1.26
N GLU A 347 -33.84 5.21 1.11
CA GLU A 347 -34.58 5.70 -0.06
C GLU A 347 -34.76 7.23 -0.08
N ASN A 348 -34.96 7.87 1.08
CA ASN A 348 -35.30 9.29 1.17
C ASN A 348 -34.09 10.21 1.39
N ILE A 349 -32.98 9.70 1.95
CA ILE A 349 -31.80 10.51 2.30
C ILE A 349 -30.57 10.08 1.50
N TYR A 350 -30.13 8.82 1.60
CA TYR A 350 -28.81 8.41 1.07
C TYR A 350 -28.81 8.14 -0.44
N LYS A 351 -29.80 7.42 -0.95
CA LYS A 351 -29.95 7.10 -2.37
C LYS A 351 -30.12 8.35 -3.26
N PRO A 352 -30.94 9.37 -2.90
CA PRO A 352 -31.12 10.55 -3.75
C PRO A 352 -29.88 11.46 -3.86
N VAL A 353 -29.04 11.53 -2.82
CA VAL A 353 -27.75 12.24 -2.88
C VAL A 353 -26.65 11.42 -3.58
N GLY A 354 -26.96 10.19 -4.01
CA GLY A 354 -26.07 9.32 -4.77
C GLY A 354 -25.12 8.47 -3.93
N TRP A 355 -25.38 8.31 -2.62
CA TRP A 355 -24.59 7.44 -1.75
C TRP A 355 -24.92 5.96 -1.97
N PHE A 356 -24.05 5.10 -1.45
CA PHE A 356 -24.23 3.67 -1.30
C PHE A 356 -24.55 2.95 -2.61
N LYS A 357 -23.96 3.41 -3.73
CA LYS A 357 -24.26 2.93 -5.09
C LYS A 357 -23.97 1.43 -5.34
N ASN A 358 -23.19 0.79 -4.48
CA ASN A 358 -22.91 -0.65 -4.48
C ASN A 358 -23.85 -1.50 -3.58
N VAL A 359 -24.82 -0.90 -2.89
CA VAL A 359 -25.82 -1.60 -2.07
C VAL A 359 -27.23 -1.13 -2.42
N ASP A 360 -28.21 -2.04 -2.35
CA ASP A 360 -29.63 -1.77 -2.60
C ASP A 360 -30.54 -2.56 -1.65
N ILE A 361 -31.80 -2.13 -1.54
CA ILE A 361 -32.82 -2.74 -0.66
C ILE A 361 -33.91 -3.48 -1.43
N THR A 362 -33.74 -3.68 -2.74
CA THR A 362 -34.64 -4.45 -3.61
C THR A 362 -33.91 -5.59 -4.31
N ASP A 363 -34.60 -6.72 -4.44
CA ASP A 363 -34.18 -7.92 -5.17
C ASP A 363 -34.67 -7.94 -6.63
N ASP A 364 -35.44 -6.93 -7.06
CA ASP A 364 -36.03 -6.89 -8.39
C ASP A 364 -34.95 -6.58 -9.46
N PRO A 365 -34.65 -7.52 -10.38
CA PRO A 365 -33.57 -7.36 -11.35
C PRO A 365 -33.81 -6.26 -12.38
N GLU A 366 -35.04 -5.74 -12.50
CA GLU A 366 -35.38 -4.61 -13.38
C GLU A 366 -35.34 -3.25 -12.64
N LYS A 367 -35.20 -3.24 -11.30
CA LYS A 367 -35.15 -2.01 -10.47
C LYS A 367 -33.86 -1.81 -9.70
N ILE A 368 -33.13 -2.88 -9.40
CA ILE A 368 -31.89 -2.80 -8.62
C ILE A 368 -30.87 -1.90 -9.33
N LYS A 369 -30.10 -1.13 -8.56
CA LYS A 369 -29.18 -0.07 -9.05
C LYS A 369 -28.13 -0.54 -10.06
N TRP A 370 -27.91 -1.84 -10.20
CA TRP A 370 -26.98 -2.46 -11.16
C TRP A 370 -27.67 -3.40 -12.17
N SER A 371 -28.98 -3.25 -12.39
CA SER A 371 -29.79 -4.00 -13.36
C SER A 371 -29.20 -4.04 -14.78
N HIS A 372 -28.54 -2.97 -15.22
CA HIS A 372 -27.81 -2.92 -16.49
C HIS A 372 -26.65 -3.92 -16.55
N PHE A 373 -25.88 -4.09 -15.47
CA PHE A 373 -24.82 -5.11 -15.42
C PHE A 373 -25.34 -6.55 -15.39
N LEU A 374 -26.57 -6.79 -14.92
CA LEU A 374 -27.21 -8.11 -14.96
C LEU A 374 -27.62 -8.54 -16.38
N SER A 375 -27.85 -7.57 -17.27
CA SER A 375 -28.28 -7.81 -18.66
C SER A 375 -27.15 -7.64 -19.68
N ASP A 376 -26.08 -6.91 -19.34
CA ASP A 376 -24.92 -6.73 -20.21
C ASP A 376 -23.99 -7.96 -20.22
N SER A 377 -24.02 -8.69 -21.33
CA SER A 377 -23.14 -9.84 -21.61
C SER A 377 -21.64 -9.58 -21.46
N ARG A 378 -21.17 -8.32 -21.50
CA ARG A 378 -19.77 -7.94 -21.24
C ARG A 378 -19.36 -8.21 -19.80
N TYR A 379 -20.31 -8.16 -18.86
CA TYR A 379 -20.10 -8.37 -17.42
C TYR A 379 -20.40 -9.80 -16.95
N ALA A 380 -20.74 -10.71 -17.86
CA ALA A 380 -20.97 -12.12 -17.55
C ALA A 380 -19.75 -12.82 -16.89
N SER A 381 -18.55 -12.26 -17.02
CA SER A 381 -17.33 -12.72 -16.33
C SER A 381 -16.98 -11.98 -15.03
N ASP A 382 -17.84 -11.10 -14.51
CA ASP A 382 -17.71 -10.52 -13.15
C ASP A 382 -18.53 -11.29 -12.09
N ASP A 383 -19.50 -12.14 -12.50
CA ASP A 383 -20.54 -12.74 -11.63
C ASP A 383 -21.31 -11.67 -10.84
N ILE A 384 -21.68 -10.58 -11.53
CA ILE A 384 -22.63 -9.60 -10.97
C ILE A 384 -24.00 -10.28 -10.87
N GLY A 385 -24.60 -10.17 -9.68
CA GLY A 385 -25.86 -10.82 -9.33
C GLY A 385 -26.62 -10.03 -8.27
N ILE A 386 -27.56 -10.68 -7.61
CA ILE A 386 -28.34 -10.12 -6.51
C ILE A 386 -28.10 -11.03 -5.30
N PHE A 387 -27.11 -10.68 -4.48
CA PHE A 387 -26.74 -11.47 -3.32
C PHE A 387 -27.31 -10.81 -2.07
N GLU A 388 -28.23 -11.49 -1.39
CA GLU A 388 -28.75 -11.00 -0.11
C GLU A 388 -27.65 -10.99 0.96
N GLY A 389 -27.74 -10.00 1.84
CA GLY A 389 -26.75 -9.64 2.84
C GLY A 389 -25.86 -8.48 2.39
N ALA A 390 -26.04 -7.31 3.01
CA ALA A 390 -25.23 -6.10 2.85
C ALA A 390 -25.55 -5.14 4.01
N ALA A 391 -24.80 -4.03 4.14
CA ALA A 391 -25.01 -3.03 5.19
C ALA A 391 -25.15 -3.66 6.59
N TYR A 392 -24.28 -4.62 6.90
CA TYR A 392 -24.25 -5.42 8.14
C TYR A 392 -25.47 -6.33 8.38
N CYS A 393 -26.49 -6.30 7.53
CA CYS A 393 -27.69 -7.12 7.64
C CYS A 393 -27.54 -8.44 6.88
N ALA A 394 -28.22 -9.49 7.33
CA ALA A 394 -28.37 -10.76 6.61
C ALA A 394 -29.58 -10.79 5.67
N GLU A 395 -30.65 -10.06 6.00
CA GLU A 395 -31.92 -10.03 5.26
C GLU A 395 -32.31 -8.59 4.88
N GLY A 396 -32.90 -8.41 3.69
CA GLY A 396 -33.50 -7.14 3.25
C GLY A 396 -32.54 -6.05 2.74
N ALA A 397 -31.26 -6.39 2.54
CA ALA A 397 -30.26 -5.57 1.85
C ALA A 397 -29.41 -6.47 0.93
N TYR A 398 -28.96 -5.94 -0.20
CA TYR A 398 -28.34 -6.70 -1.29
C TYR A 398 -27.02 -6.09 -1.75
N ARG A 399 -26.10 -6.94 -2.21
CA ARG A 399 -24.82 -6.59 -2.82
C ARG A 399 -24.66 -7.22 -4.22
N PRO A 400 -23.83 -6.66 -5.11
CA PRO A 400 -23.70 -7.13 -6.49
C PRO A 400 -22.83 -8.37 -6.67
N SER A 401 -22.02 -8.78 -5.70
CA SER A 401 -21.02 -9.85 -5.88
C SER A 401 -20.75 -10.65 -4.59
N GLU A 402 -20.24 -11.88 -4.72
CA GLU A 402 -19.86 -12.69 -3.54
C GLU A 402 -18.79 -12.01 -2.66
N ASN A 403 -17.80 -11.34 -3.26
CA ASN A 403 -16.74 -10.58 -2.58
C ASN A 403 -16.35 -9.33 -3.37
N SER A 404 -15.75 -8.37 -2.66
CA SER A 404 -15.24 -7.10 -3.19
C SER A 404 -14.31 -6.43 -2.17
N MET A 405 -13.68 -5.31 -2.54
CA MET A 405 -13.02 -4.39 -1.60
C MET A 405 -13.95 -3.88 -0.46
N MET A 406 -15.27 -3.88 -0.65
CA MET A 406 -16.24 -3.47 0.39
C MET A 406 -16.73 -4.65 1.25
N ARG A 407 -16.23 -5.87 1.04
CA ARG A 407 -16.60 -7.08 1.79
C ARG A 407 -15.43 -7.87 2.36
N ASP A 408 -14.30 -7.86 1.66
CA ASP A 408 -13.09 -8.61 2.02
C ASP A 408 -11.86 -7.89 1.45
N SER A 409 -11.67 -6.66 1.91
CA SER A 409 -10.49 -5.84 1.61
C SER A 409 -9.19 -6.58 1.96
N TYR A 410 -9.18 -7.35 3.05
CA TYR A 410 -8.05 -8.12 3.59
C TYR A 410 -7.46 -9.13 2.59
N ASN A 411 -8.30 -9.91 1.90
CA ASN A 411 -7.82 -10.85 0.87
C ASN A 411 -7.46 -10.18 -0.47
N GLY A 412 -7.53 -8.84 -0.53
CA GLY A 412 -6.99 -8.03 -1.61
C GLY A 412 -7.78 -8.11 -2.91
N TYR A 413 -9.09 -8.36 -2.82
CA TYR A 413 -10.03 -8.28 -3.94
C TYR A 413 -10.15 -6.84 -4.46
N GLY A 414 -10.44 -6.68 -5.75
CA GLY A 414 -10.79 -5.38 -6.32
C GLY A 414 -12.25 -4.99 -6.04
N PHE A 415 -12.63 -3.82 -6.56
CA PHE A 415 -14.01 -3.35 -6.58
C PHE A 415 -14.86 -4.14 -7.60
N ASN A 416 -16.12 -4.39 -7.26
CA ASN A 416 -17.12 -4.93 -8.19
C ASN A 416 -17.57 -3.86 -9.20
N ALA A 417 -18.27 -4.25 -10.27
CA ALA A 417 -18.61 -3.32 -11.35
C ALA A 417 -19.42 -2.08 -10.87
N PRO A 418 -20.44 -2.20 -10.00
CA PRO A 418 -21.14 -1.02 -9.44
C PRO A 418 -20.26 -0.11 -8.58
N SER A 419 -19.35 -0.67 -7.77
CA SER A 419 -18.35 0.15 -7.07
C SER A 419 -17.41 0.88 -8.04
N ARG A 420 -16.94 0.21 -9.11
CA ARG A 420 -16.07 0.82 -10.14
C ARG A 420 -16.81 1.92 -10.91
N GLU A 421 -18.08 1.71 -11.23
CA GLU A 421 -18.97 2.69 -11.85
C GLU A 421 -19.18 3.92 -10.97
N ALA A 422 -19.50 3.72 -9.68
CA ALA A 422 -19.68 4.81 -8.72
C ALA A 422 -18.41 5.66 -8.53
N ILE A 423 -17.24 5.02 -8.44
CA ILE A 423 -15.95 5.71 -8.35
C ILE A 423 -15.68 6.50 -9.65
N TYR A 424 -15.81 5.88 -10.82
CA TYR A 424 -15.63 6.53 -12.13
C TYR A 424 -16.56 7.74 -12.29
N TYR A 425 -17.85 7.54 -12.02
CA TYR A 425 -18.86 8.59 -12.09
C TYR A 425 -18.48 9.77 -11.19
N ARG A 426 -18.16 9.52 -9.91
CA ARG A 426 -17.87 10.61 -8.98
C ARG A 426 -16.57 11.35 -9.30
N ILE A 427 -15.54 10.67 -9.80
CA ILE A 427 -14.31 11.33 -10.29
C ILE A 427 -14.66 12.31 -11.41
N LEU A 428 -15.37 11.86 -12.45
CA LEU A 428 -15.64 12.69 -13.62
C LEU A 428 -16.71 13.77 -13.34
N ARG A 429 -17.66 13.50 -12.44
CA ARG A 429 -18.66 14.46 -11.95
C ARG A 429 -18.03 15.64 -11.21
N ILE A 430 -17.03 15.39 -10.36
CA ILE A 430 -16.27 16.48 -9.72
C ILE A 430 -15.38 17.17 -10.75
N ALA A 431 -14.68 16.41 -11.60
CA ALA A 431 -13.70 16.93 -12.56
C ALA A 431 -14.31 17.87 -13.61
N TYR A 432 -15.50 17.56 -14.12
CA TYR A 432 -16.15 18.30 -15.22
C TYR A 432 -17.43 19.02 -14.80
N GLY A 433 -17.89 18.85 -13.55
CA GLY A 433 -18.96 19.63 -12.94
C GLY A 433 -20.38 19.18 -13.33
N PRO A 434 -21.40 19.98 -12.97
CA PRO A 434 -22.81 19.59 -13.06
C PRO A 434 -23.34 19.41 -14.49
N GLU A 435 -22.66 19.97 -15.49
CA GLU A 435 -22.99 19.85 -16.92
C GLU A 435 -22.38 18.60 -17.57
N TRP A 436 -21.58 17.80 -16.85
CA TRP A 436 -21.08 16.53 -17.36
C TRP A 436 -22.16 15.45 -17.32
N GLU A 437 -22.55 14.97 -18.50
CA GLU A 437 -23.47 13.85 -18.70
C GLU A 437 -22.71 12.51 -18.62
N TYR A 438 -23.28 11.54 -17.91
CA TYR A 438 -22.74 10.18 -17.81
C TYR A 438 -23.08 9.37 -19.07
N ASP A 439 -22.06 8.74 -19.67
CA ASP A 439 -22.22 7.76 -20.74
C ASP A 439 -21.74 6.38 -20.26
N TYR A 440 -22.67 5.42 -20.23
CA TYR A 440 -22.39 4.03 -19.86
C TYR A 440 -21.41 3.35 -20.82
N GLU A 441 -21.49 3.62 -22.12
CA GLU A 441 -20.62 2.94 -23.09
C GLU A 441 -19.16 3.41 -22.97
N GLU A 442 -18.92 4.67 -22.61
CA GLU A 442 -17.58 5.16 -22.27
C GLU A 442 -17.09 4.60 -20.92
N PHE A 443 -17.97 4.40 -19.93
CA PHE A 443 -17.62 3.67 -18.71
C PHE A 443 -17.20 2.22 -19.02
N VAL A 444 -18.02 1.44 -19.73
CA VAL A 444 -17.71 0.03 -20.03
C VAL A 444 -16.45 -0.11 -20.90
N LYS A 445 -16.24 0.82 -21.83
CA LYS A 445 -15.01 0.92 -22.65
C LYS A 445 -13.76 1.15 -21.81
N TYR A 446 -13.84 1.95 -20.74
CA TYR A 446 -12.78 2.08 -19.74
C TYR A 446 -12.66 0.80 -18.89
N ASP A 447 -13.79 0.28 -18.39
CA ASP A 447 -13.84 -0.74 -17.35
C ASP A 447 -13.59 -2.17 -17.88
N ALA A 448 -13.59 -2.36 -19.20
CA ALA A 448 -13.26 -3.62 -19.86
C ALA A 448 -11.88 -4.21 -19.45
N GLN A 449 -10.94 -3.39 -18.98
CA GLN A 449 -9.65 -3.85 -18.43
C GLN A 449 -9.74 -4.38 -16.99
N ASN A 450 -10.78 -3.98 -16.24
CA ASN A 450 -11.01 -4.30 -14.83
C ASN A 450 -11.92 -5.52 -14.63
N ILE A 451 -12.43 -6.11 -15.71
CA ILE A 451 -13.27 -7.30 -15.67
C ILE A 451 -12.57 -8.41 -14.85
N GLY A 452 -13.30 -8.95 -13.89
CA GLY A 452 -12.87 -9.92 -12.89
C GLY A 452 -12.01 -9.38 -11.73
N GLU A 453 -11.72 -8.08 -11.59
CA GLU A 453 -10.90 -7.57 -10.46
C GLU A 453 -11.51 -7.92 -9.08
N SER A 454 -12.84 -7.91 -8.93
CA SER A 454 -13.54 -8.36 -7.71
C SER A 454 -13.34 -9.84 -7.37
N ARG A 455 -12.85 -10.66 -8.31
CA ARG A 455 -12.51 -12.08 -8.09
C ARG A 455 -11.01 -12.35 -7.95
N LYS A 456 -10.15 -11.42 -8.38
CA LYS A 456 -8.69 -11.59 -8.37
C LYS A 456 -8.15 -11.23 -6.99
N THR A 457 -7.88 -12.25 -6.17
CA THR A 457 -7.10 -12.05 -4.94
C THR A 457 -5.66 -11.66 -5.29
N ARG A 458 -5.17 -10.54 -4.76
CA ARG A 458 -3.77 -10.15 -4.92
C ARG A 458 -2.91 -10.99 -3.99
N THR A 459 -2.28 -12.04 -4.54
CA THR A 459 -1.54 -13.06 -3.79
C THR A 459 -0.50 -12.46 -2.83
N ARG A 460 -0.71 -12.68 -1.53
CA ARG A 460 0.22 -12.27 -0.46
C ARG A 460 1.52 -13.07 -0.61
N SER A 461 2.63 -12.40 -0.91
CA SER A 461 3.98 -12.95 -0.72
C SER A 461 4.14 -13.26 0.77
N GLY A 462 4.15 -14.54 1.13
CA GLY A 462 3.71 -14.96 2.46
C GLY A 462 4.62 -14.49 3.61
N ASP A 463 4.02 -13.83 4.60
CA ASP A 463 4.54 -13.84 5.96
C ASP A 463 3.43 -13.71 7.03
N GLY A 464 3.61 -14.49 8.10
CA GLY A 464 3.05 -14.30 9.46
C GLY A 464 1.53 -14.23 9.69
N PHE A 465 0.84 -13.24 9.11
CA PHE A 465 -0.43 -12.73 9.64
C PHE A 465 -1.61 -13.64 9.34
N ARG A 466 -1.97 -14.46 10.34
CA ARG A 466 -3.19 -15.27 10.36
C ARG A 466 -4.45 -14.42 10.27
N TYR A 467 -5.47 -15.03 9.72
CA TYR A 467 -6.85 -14.57 9.78
C TYR A 467 -7.26 -14.38 11.26
N VAL A 468 -7.70 -13.18 11.62
CA VAL A 468 -8.36 -12.92 12.91
C VAL A 468 -9.85 -12.80 12.62
N GLU A 469 -10.50 -13.96 12.44
CA GLU A 469 -11.94 -14.07 12.65
C GLU A 469 -12.28 -13.50 14.03
N ASN A 470 -13.46 -12.86 14.13
CA ASN A 470 -14.03 -12.28 15.36
C ASN A 470 -13.48 -10.91 15.82
N VAL A 471 -13.16 -9.99 14.89
CA VAL A 471 -13.24 -8.54 15.16
C VAL A 471 -14.51 -8.02 14.49
N ALA A 472 -15.38 -7.32 15.24
CA ALA A 472 -16.57 -6.70 14.66
C ALA A 472 -16.14 -5.53 13.75
N HIS A 473 -16.72 -5.44 12.55
CA HIS A 473 -16.45 -4.31 11.67
C HIS A 473 -17.37 -3.13 12.05
N GLN A 474 -16.82 -1.91 12.10
CA GLN A 474 -17.57 -0.69 12.40
C GLN A 474 -18.05 -0.03 11.10
N SER A 475 -19.36 0.16 10.97
CA SER A 475 -19.98 0.86 9.85
C SER A 475 -19.57 2.34 9.79
N PRO A 476 -19.60 2.99 8.62
CA PRO A 476 -19.45 4.44 8.49
C PRO A 476 -20.36 5.23 9.45
N ILE A 477 -19.79 6.23 10.12
CA ILE A 477 -20.50 7.04 11.11
C ILE A 477 -21.09 8.27 10.42
N ILE A 478 -22.41 8.25 10.22
CA ILE A 478 -23.14 9.35 9.57
C ILE A 478 -23.50 10.43 10.60
N HIS A 479 -22.99 11.64 10.39
CA HIS A 479 -23.32 12.84 11.15
C HIS A 479 -24.41 13.60 10.41
N ASN A 480 -25.61 13.69 10.98
CA ASN A 480 -26.69 14.55 10.45
C ASN A 480 -26.45 16.03 10.84
N LYS A 481 -25.35 16.60 10.35
CA LYS A 481 -24.95 18.01 10.48
C LYS A 481 -23.90 18.35 9.42
N SER A 482 -23.88 19.60 8.96
CA SER A 482 -22.86 20.04 8.01
C SER A 482 -21.51 20.16 8.69
N TRP A 483 -20.42 19.93 7.96
CA TRP A 483 -19.08 20.36 8.36
C TRP A 483 -19.03 21.88 8.65
N ARG A 484 -19.95 22.67 8.05
CA ARG A 484 -20.13 24.11 8.32
C ARG A 484 -20.63 24.41 9.73
N ASP A 485 -21.13 23.41 10.46
CA ASP A 485 -21.53 23.55 11.86
C ASP A 485 -20.33 23.41 12.83
N GLU A 486 -19.25 22.77 12.39
CA GLU A 486 -18.02 22.51 13.16
C GLU A 486 -17.02 23.70 13.14
N ILE A 487 -17.36 24.79 12.42
CA ILE A 487 -16.50 25.98 12.20
C ILE A 487 -17.17 27.30 12.63
N LYS A 488 -18.10 27.24 13.59
CA LYS A 488 -18.90 28.37 14.09
C LYS A 488 -18.48 28.84 15.49
#